data_AF-A0A068VDD4-F1
#
_entry.id   AF-A0A068VDD4-F1
#
_cell.length_a   1.000
_cell.length_b   1.000
_cell.length_c   1.000
_cell.angle_alpha   90.00
_cell.angle_beta   90.00
_cell.angle_gamma   90.00
#
_symmetry.space_group_name_H-M   'P 1'
#
loop_
_entity.id
_entity.type
_entity.pdbx_description
1 polymer ?
#
loop_
_entity_poly.entity_id
_entity_poly.type
_entity_poly.pdbx_seq_one_letter_code
_entity_poly.pdbx_strand_id
1 'polypeptide(L)'
;MATSAPNKKFSSHSRSISLPPSSNPLIVTAQEDLGRLKSSVAASSPSNSLPCQKLDGLKNLYECLDDVLQLPLSQRALSNERIGKWEEEVLDGYLRLWDICGAVRDIYLLIKESLQELESSLRWKRSGDWASEVSSYMISHKHLNKIISKCYRELKKAEKNCNLAVVNKDSTMVSLIKEVQIVSLPVLGSVLSFHSGSKAGSQPRDWSLMQHKRPSHRGDSEIAAIEQIEIELHLLNNNKSNKDVLKKLVAVDSSIEELAEVLEIVFRLLLKTRVSLLNILNH
;
A
#
# COMPACT_ATOMS: atom_id res chain seq x y z
N MET A 1 87.63 18.24 6.88
CA MET A 1 86.82 18.92 5.85
C MET A 1 85.73 17.96 5.42
N ALA A 2 84.49 18.16 5.87
CA ALA A 2 83.36 17.25 5.63
C ALA A 2 82.48 17.81 4.51
N THR A 3 82.16 16.97 3.53
CA THR A 3 81.32 17.28 2.37
C THR A 3 79.85 17.06 2.72
N SER A 4 79.01 18.08 2.55
CA SER A 4 77.55 18.00 2.74
C SER A 4 76.84 17.62 1.43
N ALA A 5 76.02 16.58 1.46
CA ALA A 5 75.15 16.17 0.34
C ALA A 5 73.87 17.06 0.26
N PRO A 6 73.29 17.26 -0.94
CA PRO A 6 72.10 18.09 -1.09
C PRO A 6 70.81 17.29 -0.82
N ASN A 7 69.92 17.86 -0.01
CA ASN A 7 68.60 17.34 0.32
C ASN A 7 67.68 17.35 -0.92
N LYS A 8 67.16 16.18 -1.33
CA LYS A 8 66.08 16.06 -2.32
C LYS A 8 64.76 16.54 -1.69
N LYS A 9 64.23 17.67 -2.18
CA LYS A 9 62.85 18.10 -1.88
C LYS A 9 61.89 17.14 -2.58
N PHE A 10 61.19 16.30 -1.81
CA PHE A 10 60.03 15.58 -2.30
C PHE A 10 58.85 16.55 -2.38
N SER A 11 58.47 16.91 -3.61
CA SER A 11 57.18 17.55 -3.89
C SER A 11 56.08 16.52 -3.68
N SER A 12 55.42 16.54 -2.52
CA SER A 12 54.19 15.80 -2.31
C SER A 12 53.05 16.51 -3.05
N HIS A 13 52.65 15.95 -4.19
CA HIS A 13 51.35 16.26 -4.78
C HIS A 13 50.26 15.75 -3.83
N SER A 14 49.63 16.66 -3.10
CA SER A 14 48.35 16.41 -2.44
C SER A 14 47.33 16.03 -3.51
N ARG A 15 47.12 14.73 -3.69
CA ARG A 15 46.00 14.21 -4.49
C ARG A 15 44.73 14.58 -3.74
N SER A 16 43.94 15.48 -4.32
CA SER A 16 42.60 15.80 -3.87
C SER A 16 41.80 14.50 -3.74
N ILE A 17 41.32 14.25 -2.53
CA ILE A 17 40.41 13.16 -2.23
C ILE A 17 39.08 13.58 -2.86
N SER A 18 38.79 13.11 -4.07
CA SER A 18 37.47 13.31 -4.66
C SER A 18 36.47 12.59 -3.75
N LEU A 19 35.62 13.38 -3.09
CA LEU A 19 34.39 12.85 -2.50
C LEU A 19 33.67 12.02 -3.58
N PRO A 20 33.06 10.88 -3.22
CA PRO A 20 32.28 10.12 -4.19
C PRO A 20 31.27 11.07 -4.87
N PRO A 21 31.03 10.92 -6.18
CA PRO A 21 30.10 11.80 -6.89
C PRO A 21 28.79 11.82 -6.11
N SER A 22 28.36 13.00 -5.67
CA SER A 22 27.13 13.13 -4.90
C SER A 22 26.00 12.55 -5.74
N SER A 23 25.39 11.46 -5.26
CA SER A 23 24.18 10.90 -5.86
C SER A 23 23.17 12.02 -6.08
N ASN A 24 22.45 11.98 -7.20
CA ASN A 24 21.44 13.00 -7.49
C ASN A 24 20.44 13.08 -6.32
N PRO A 25 20.11 14.28 -5.81
CA PRO A 25 19.23 14.46 -4.65
C PRO A 25 17.91 13.67 -4.75
N LEU A 26 17.30 13.58 -5.92
CA LEU A 26 16.05 12.84 -6.14
C LEU A 26 16.22 11.33 -5.92
N ILE A 27 17.35 10.76 -6.34
CA ILE A 27 17.64 9.33 -6.16
C ILE A 27 17.82 9.04 -4.66
N VAL A 28 18.48 9.95 -3.93
CA VAL A 28 18.66 9.83 -2.48
C VAL A 28 17.31 9.88 -1.78
N THR A 29 16.45 10.85 -2.13
CA THR A 29 15.10 10.96 -1.58
C THR A 29 14.26 9.70 -1.85
N ALA A 30 14.28 9.17 -3.07
CA ALA A 30 13.57 7.93 -3.40
C ALA A 30 14.05 6.73 -2.56
N GLN A 31 15.37 6.63 -2.32
CA GLN A 31 15.96 5.58 -1.48
C GLN A 31 15.57 5.72 0.00
N GLU A 32 15.55 6.94 0.52
CA GLU A 32 15.14 7.25 1.89
C GLU A 32 13.65 6.96 2.10
N ASP A 33 12.80 7.37 1.16
CA ASP A 33 11.35 7.12 1.19
C ASP A 33 11.04 5.62 1.10
N LEU A 34 11.74 4.90 0.22
CA LEU A 34 11.68 3.44 0.14
C LEU A 34 12.10 2.78 1.45
N GLY A 35 13.20 3.23 2.06
CA GLY A 35 13.69 2.73 3.35
C GLY A 35 12.66 2.93 4.46
N ARG A 36 12.08 4.14 4.55
CA ARG A 36 11.02 4.48 5.52
C ARG A 36 9.79 3.61 5.34
N LEU A 37 9.34 3.42 4.10
CA LEU A 37 8.16 2.60 3.79
C LEU A 37 8.41 1.12 4.12
N LYS A 38 9.58 0.58 3.78
CA LYS A 38 9.99 -0.78 4.16
C LYS A 38 10.00 -0.99 5.67
N SER A 39 10.57 -0.04 6.43
CA SER A 39 10.55 -0.11 7.89
C SER A 39 9.13 -0.08 8.46
N SER A 40 8.24 0.74 7.90
CA SER A 40 6.82 0.79 8.29
C SER A 40 6.07 -0.50 7.99
N VAL A 41 6.41 -1.17 6.88
CA VAL A 41 5.83 -2.47 6.50
C VAL A 41 6.40 -3.62 7.37
N ALA A 42 7.69 -3.60 7.69
CA ALA A 42 8.36 -4.66 8.44
C ALA A 42 8.10 -4.62 9.95
N ALA A 43 7.64 -3.47 10.48
CA ALA A 43 7.31 -3.35 11.88
C ALA A 43 6.17 -4.33 12.27
N SER A 44 6.51 -5.32 13.10
CA SER A 44 5.58 -6.33 13.64
C SER A 44 4.68 -5.80 14.75
N SER A 45 4.96 -4.58 15.23
CA SER A 45 4.08 -3.89 16.18
C SER A 45 2.91 -3.25 15.45
N PRO A 46 1.68 -3.30 16.00
CA PRO A 46 0.53 -2.55 15.50
C PRO A 46 0.66 -1.04 15.77
N SER A 47 1.89 -0.51 15.72
CA SER A 47 2.21 0.90 15.93
C SER A 47 1.69 1.70 14.73
N ASN A 48 0.49 2.24 14.92
CA ASN A 48 -0.01 3.56 14.53
C ASN A 48 0.04 4.01 13.06
N SER A 49 0.65 3.28 12.13
CA SER A 49 0.56 3.64 10.71
C SER A 49 -0.71 3.04 10.10
N LEU A 50 -1.74 3.89 10.03
CA LEU A 50 -2.99 3.62 9.32
C LEU A 50 -2.69 3.14 7.89
N PRO A 51 -3.48 2.23 7.31
CA PRO A 51 -3.32 1.86 5.90
C PRO A 51 -3.29 3.07 4.96
N CYS A 52 -3.99 4.17 5.28
CA CYS A 52 -3.90 5.44 4.57
C CYS A 52 -2.47 6.00 4.55
N GLN A 53 -1.77 6.04 5.69
CA GLN A 53 -0.40 6.57 5.76
C GLN A 53 0.60 5.74 4.96
N LYS A 54 0.44 4.42 4.96
CA LYS A 54 1.28 3.53 4.14
C LYS A 54 1.03 3.72 2.66
N LEU A 55 -0.23 3.90 2.29
CA LEU A 55 -0.64 4.15 0.91
C LEU A 55 -0.21 5.52 0.41
N ASP A 56 -0.29 6.56 1.25
CA ASP A 56 0.26 7.89 0.96
C ASP A 56 1.78 7.86 0.82
N GLY A 57 2.46 7.12 1.70
CA GLY A 57 3.90 6.88 1.57
C GLY A 57 4.25 6.22 0.23
N LEU A 58 3.42 5.29 -0.23
CA LEU A 58 3.58 4.64 -1.53
C LEU A 58 3.30 5.59 -2.70
N LYS A 59 2.26 6.42 -2.61
CA LYS A 59 1.96 7.47 -3.59
C LYS A 59 3.17 8.40 -3.77
N ASN A 60 3.68 8.96 -2.67
CA ASN A 60 4.81 9.89 -2.71
C ASN A 60 6.08 9.22 -3.27
N LEU A 61 6.31 7.95 -2.94
CA LEU A 61 7.42 7.18 -3.48
C LEU A 61 7.31 7.00 -5.00
N TYR A 62 6.10 6.78 -5.52
CA TYR A 62 5.87 6.67 -6.96
C TYR A 62 5.97 8.00 -7.70
N GLU A 63 5.52 9.11 -7.10
CA GLU A 63 5.72 10.46 -7.63
C GLU A 63 7.23 10.77 -7.73
N CYS A 64 7.99 10.49 -6.67
CA CYS A 64 9.44 10.64 -6.66
C CYS A 64 10.13 9.71 -7.67
N LEU A 65 9.69 8.44 -7.78
CA LEU A 65 10.25 7.51 -8.76
C LEU A 65 10.01 7.99 -10.20
N ASP A 66 8.84 8.55 -10.49
CA ASP A 66 8.57 9.10 -11.82
C ASP A 66 9.55 10.25 -12.15
N ASP A 67 9.78 11.18 -11.21
CA ASP A 67 10.78 12.24 -11.38
C ASP A 67 12.20 11.67 -11.59
N VAL A 68 12.56 10.62 -10.85
CA VAL A 68 13.85 9.92 -11.01
C VAL A 68 13.97 9.29 -12.40
N LEU A 69 12.90 8.70 -12.94
CA LEU A 69 12.90 8.08 -14.27
C LEU A 69 12.99 9.10 -15.41
N GLN A 70 12.58 10.36 -15.18
CA GLN A 70 12.74 11.44 -16.17
C GLN A 70 14.18 11.98 -16.24
N LEU A 71 15.05 11.66 -15.27
CA LEU A 71 16.43 12.15 -15.27
C LEU A 71 17.26 11.50 -16.41
N PRO A 72 18.00 12.28 -17.22
CA PRO A 72 18.83 11.72 -18.29
C PRO A 72 19.88 10.72 -17.81
N LEU A 73 20.39 10.90 -16.58
CA LEU A 73 21.33 9.98 -15.95
C LEU A 73 20.69 8.63 -15.62
N SER A 74 19.44 8.62 -15.16
CA SER A 74 18.67 7.40 -14.87
C SER A 74 18.34 6.66 -16.16
N GLN A 75 17.89 7.40 -17.19
CA GLN A 75 17.60 6.82 -18.51
C GLN A 75 18.85 6.20 -19.11
N ARG A 76 19.99 6.90 -19.09
CA ARG A 76 21.26 6.34 -19.56
C ARG A 76 21.70 5.11 -18.77
N ALA A 77 21.54 5.11 -17.43
CA ALA A 77 21.87 3.95 -16.61
C ALA A 77 21.02 2.73 -17.02
N LEU A 78 19.70 2.91 -17.18
CA LEU A 78 18.77 1.87 -17.57
C LEU A 78 19.00 1.37 -19.01
N SER A 79 19.21 2.26 -19.98
CA SER A 79 19.47 1.89 -21.38
C SER A 79 20.82 1.19 -21.55
N ASN A 80 21.85 1.54 -20.77
CA ASN A 80 23.13 0.84 -20.79
C ASN A 80 23.04 -0.57 -20.18
N GLU A 81 22.10 -0.79 -19.27
CA GLU A 81 21.83 -2.08 -18.63
C GLU A 81 20.84 -2.95 -19.41
N ARG A 82 20.38 -2.50 -20.58
CA ARG A 82 19.43 -3.16 -21.50
C ARG A 82 19.83 -4.58 -21.95
N ILE A 83 21.05 -5.03 -21.66
CA ILE A 83 21.60 -6.31 -22.10
C ILE A 83 21.14 -7.50 -21.20
N GLY A 84 20.25 -7.28 -20.22
CA GLY A 84 19.90 -8.28 -19.20
C GLY A 84 18.43 -8.71 -19.10
N LYS A 85 18.21 -9.90 -18.52
CA LYS A 85 16.91 -10.54 -18.17
C LYS A 85 15.98 -9.72 -17.26
N TRP A 86 16.40 -8.55 -16.78
CA TRP A 86 15.66 -7.80 -15.77
C TRP A 86 14.47 -7.04 -16.37
N GLU A 87 14.51 -6.65 -17.65
CA GLU A 87 13.46 -5.87 -18.31
C GLU A 87 12.10 -6.58 -18.27
N GLU A 88 12.04 -7.80 -18.81
CA GLU A 88 10.81 -8.61 -18.87
C GLU A 88 10.29 -8.87 -17.45
N GLU A 89 11.18 -9.23 -16.53
CA GLU A 89 10.85 -9.50 -15.13
C GLU A 89 10.23 -8.28 -14.42
N VAL A 90 10.84 -7.10 -14.59
CA VAL A 90 10.37 -5.84 -14.00
C VAL A 90 9.05 -5.42 -14.63
N LEU A 91 8.96 -5.37 -15.95
CA LEU A 91 7.76 -4.93 -16.67
C LEU A 91 6.57 -5.84 -16.39
N ASP A 92 6.77 -7.16 -16.38
CA ASP A 92 5.74 -8.12 -16.02
C ASP A 92 5.36 -7.99 -14.55
N GLY A 93 6.31 -7.74 -13.66
CA GLY A 93 6.01 -7.47 -12.27
C GLY A 93 5.16 -6.22 -12.08
N TYR A 94 5.41 -5.16 -12.86
CA TYR A 94 4.65 -3.91 -12.79
C TYR A 94 3.26 -4.10 -13.38
N LEU A 95 3.12 -4.92 -14.43
CA LEU A 95 1.82 -5.32 -14.97
C LEU A 95 1.00 -6.08 -13.91
N ARG A 96 1.59 -7.10 -13.28
CA ARG A 96 0.93 -7.85 -12.19
C ARG A 96 0.55 -6.95 -11.01
N LEU A 97 1.44 -6.05 -10.62
CA LEU A 97 1.19 -5.10 -9.53
C LEU A 97 0.05 -4.13 -9.89
N TRP A 98 0.02 -3.66 -11.13
CA TRP A 98 -1.05 -2.82 -11.65
C TRP A 98 -2.40 -3.55 -11.67
N ASP A 99 -2.45 -4.81 -12.13
CA ASP A 99 -3.65 -5.65 -12.09
C ASP A 99 -4.17 -5.83 -10.66
N ILE A 100 -3.27 -6.10 -9.71
CA ILE A 100 -3.63 -6.23 -8.30
C ILE A 100 -4.14 -4.90 -7.75
N CYS A 101 -3.44 -3.79 -7.99
CA CYS A 101 -3.85 -2.46 -7.55
C CYS A 101 -5.23 -2.10 -8.09
N GLY A 102 -5.51 -2.40 -9.37
CA GLY A 102 -6.82 -2.25 -9.98
C GLY A 102 -7.89 -3.06 -9.25
N ALA A 103 -7.63 -4.33 -8.96
CA ALA A 103 -8.56 -5.16 -8.20
C ALA A 103 -8.81 -4.63 -6.77
N VAL A 104 -7.78 -4.10 -6.09
CA VAL A 104 -7.93 -3.47 -4.77
C VAL A 104 -8.79 -2.22 -4.85
N ARG A 105 -8.54 -1.34 -5.82
CA ARG A 105 -9.36 -0.15 -6.06
C ARG A 105 -10.82 -0.51 -6.31
N ASP A 106 -11.08 -1.46 -7.19
CA ASP A 106 -12.44 -1.86 -7.55
C ASP A 106 -13.19 -2.47 -6.35
N ILE A 107 -12.48 -3.19 -5.46
CA ILE A 107 -13.04 -3.65 -4.17
C ILE A 107 -13.46 -2.47 -3.29
N TYR A 108 -12.63 -1.43 -3.18
CA TYR A 108 -12.94 -0.25 -2.37
C TYR A 108 -14.14 0.54 -2.91
N LEU A 109 -14.27 0.62 -4.24
CA LEU A 109 -15.47 1.19 -4.87
C LEU A 109 -16.73 0.36 -4.52
N LEU A 110 -16.64 -0.97 -4.56
CA LEU A 110 -17.77 -1.83 -4.20
C LEU A 110 -18.13 -1.75 -2.70
N ILE A 111 -17.14 -1.62 -1.81
CA ILE A 111 -17.37 -1.37 -0.38
C ILE A 111 -18.13 -0.05 -0.21
N LYS A 112 -17.64 1.03 -0.81
CA LYS A 112 -18.28 2.35 -0.76
C LYS A 112 -19.73 2.28 -1.23
N GLU A 113 -19.98 1.69 -2.40
CA GLU A 113 -21.34 1.53 -2.93
C GLU A 113 -22.25 0.79 -1.94
N SER A 114 -21.78 -0.29 -1.31
CA SER A 114 -22.55 -1.03 -0.30
C SER A 114 -22.87 -0.21 0.96
N LEU A 115 -21.94 0.65 1.40
CA LEU A 115 -22.10 1.51 2.57
C LEU A 115 -23.10 2.64 2.27
N GLN A 116 -23.01 3.24 1.09
CA GLN A 116 -23.89 4.31 0.64
C GLN A 116 -25.33 3.82 0.39
N GLU A 117 -25.51 2.59 -0.12
CA GLU A 117 -26.83 1.98 -0.27
C GLU A 117 -27.48 1.72 1.10
N LEU A 118 -26.71 1.19 2.06
CA LEU A 118 -27.16 1.00 3.43
C LEU A 118 -27.49 2.36 4.09
N GLU A 119 -26.62 3.35 3.95
CA GLU A 119 -26.80 4.68 4.52
C GLU A 119 -28.05 5.35 3.98
N SER A 120 -28.24 5.32 2.67
CA SER A 120 -29.42 5.85 2.00
C SER A 120 -30.68 5.20 2.55
N SER A 121 -30.69 3.87 2.63
CA SER A 121 -31.82 3.11 3.17
C SER A 121 -32.13 3.55 4.62
N LEU A 122 -31.11 3.66 5.47
CA LEU A 122 -31.22 4.08 6.86
C LEU A 122 -31.70 5.54 7.02
N ARG A 123 -31.28 6.47 6.13
CA ARG A 123 -31.69 7.87 6.19
C ARG A 123 -33.14 8.08 5.76
N TRP A 124 -33.60 7.35 4.75
CA TRP A 124 -34.92 7.54 4.16
C TRP A 124 -36.05 6.94 5.01
N LYS A 125 -35.82 5.78 5.62
CA LYS A 125 -36.83 5.08 6.40
C LYS A 125 -36.80 5.59 7.86
N ARG A 126 -37.82 6.36 8.27
CA ARG A 126 -37.86 7.02 9.60
C ARG A 126 -38.31 6.10 10.74
N SER A 127 -39.01 5.02 10.42
CA SER A 127 -39.51 4.00 11.36
C SER A 127 -39.95 2.77 10.55
N GLY A 128 -39.62 1.57 11.01
CA GLY A 128 -40.01 0.32 10.34
C GLY A 128 -39.02 -0.81 10.60
N ASP A 129 -39.39 -2.01 10.15
CA ASP A 129 -38.54 -3.20 10.19
C ASP A 129 -37.33 -3.00 9.25
N TRP A 130 -36.12 -3.03 9.81
CA TRP A 130 -34.85 -2.88 9.07
C TRP A 130 -34.26 -4.21 8.62
N ALA A 131 -34.93 -5.33 8.92
CA ALA A 131 -34.38 -6.67 8.70
C ALA A 131 -34.00 -6.92 7.24
N SER A 132 -34.78 -6.43 6.28
CA SER A 132 -34.48 -6.60 4.84
C SER A 132 -33.20 -5.89 4.41
N GLU A 133 -33.05 -4.62 4.78
CA GLU A 133 -31.92 -3.76 4.41
C GLU A 133 -30.63 -4.24 5.09
N VAL A 134 -30.72 -4.55 6.38
CA VAL A 134 -29.60 -5.15 7.14
C VAL A 134 -29.22 -6.50 6.55
N SER A 135 -30.19 -7.35 6.21
CA SER A 135 -29.92 -8.66 5.57
C SER A 135 -29.24 -8.49 4.21
N SER A 136 -29.71 -7.55 3.37
CA SER A 136 -29.11 -7.25 2.07
C SER A 136 -27.65 -6.81 2.21
N TYR A 137 -27.38 -5.84 3.10
CA TYR A 137 -26.02 -5.40 3.40
C TYR A 137 -25.14 -6.55 3.90
N MET A 138 -25.63 -7.41 4.80
CA MET A 138 -24.87 -8.55 5.30
C MET A 138 -24.54 -9.59 4.21
N ILE A 139 -25.44 -9.79 3.25
CA ILE A 139 -25.18 -10.64 2.08
C ILE A 139 -24.09 -10.02 1.21
N SER A 140 -24.20 -8.72 0.91
CA SER A 140 -23.21 -7.96 0.15
C SER A 140 -21.83 -7.99 0.82
N HIS A 141 -21.76 -7.69 2.12
CA HIS A 141 -20.53 -7.71 2.91
C HIS A 141 -19.88 -9.12 2.95
N LYS A 142 -20.68 -10.18 3.05
CA LYS A 142 -20.16 -11.56 2.93
C LYS A 142 -19.59 -11.85 1.54
N HIS A 143 -20.20 -11.31 0.49
CA HIS A 143 -19.72 -11.44 -0.88
C HIS A 143 -18.40 -10.67 -1.06
N LEU A 144 -18.34 -9.41 -0.61
CA LEU A 144 -17.15 -8.57 -0.56
C LEU A 144 -15.97 -9.26 0.13
N ASN A 145 -16.20 -9.84 1.31
CA ASN A 145 -15.16 -10.57 2.04
C ASN A 145 -14.60 -11.78 1.26
N LYS A 146 -15.43 -12.44 0.42
CA LYS A 146 -14.94 -13.51 -0.47
C LYS A 146 -14.06 -12.95 -1.58
N ILE A 147 -14.43 -11.81 -2.17
CA ILE A 147 -13.64 -11.12 -3.20
C ILE A 147 -12.29 -10.68 -2.60
N ILE A 148 -12.31 -10.04 -1.43
CA ILE A 148 -11.11 -9.61 -0.69
C ILE A 148 -10.19 -10.79 -0.41
N SER A 149 -10.74 -11.89 0.11
CA SER A 149 -9.96 -13.11 0.38
C SER A 149 -9.31 -13.68 -0.89
N LYS A 150 -10.00 -13.61 -2.04
CA LYS A 150 -9.45 -14.03 -3.34
C LYS A 150 -8.32 -13.08 -3.78
N CYS A 151 -8.54 -11.77 -3.72
CA CYS A 151 -7.54 -10.77 -4.09
C CYS A 151 -6.28 -10.88 -3.21
N TYR A 152 -6.45 -11.01 -1.89
CA TYR A 152 -5.35 -11.19 -0.94
C TYR A 152 -4.51 -12.44 -1.22
N ARG A 153 -5.13 -13.54 -1.65
CA ARG A 153 -4.40 -14.74 -2.07
C ARG A 153 -3.56 -14.49 -3.33
N GLU A 154 -4.09 -13.80 -4.32
CA GLU A 154 -3.33 -13.48 -5.54
C GLU A 154 -2.17 -12.53 -5.22
N LEU A 155 -2.40 -11.53 -4.36
CA LEU A 155 -1.35 -10.67 -3.81
C LEU A 155 -0.25 -11.49 -3.13
N LYS A 156 -0.61 -12.43 -2.24
CA LYS A 156 0.37 -13.28 -1.55
C LYS A 156 1.15 -14.20 -2.48
N LYS A 157 0.56 -14.62 -3.60
CA LYS A 157 1.32 -15.35 -4.64
C LYS A 157 2.31 -14.42 -5.34
N ALA A 158 1.89 -13.20 -5.70
CA ALA A 158 2.77 -12.21 -6.31
C ALA A 158 3.95 -11.84 -5.40
N GLU A 159 3.71 -11.67 -4.11
CA GLU A 159 4.76 -11.38 -3.10
C GLU A 159 5.81 -12.50 -3.04
N LYS A 160 5.37 -13.76 -3.02
CA LYS A 160 6.28 -14.92 -3.05
C LYS A 160 7.10 -14.99 -4.34
N ASN A 161 6.47 -14.72 -5.48
CA ASN A 161 7.14 -14.73 -6.78
C ASN A 161 8.23 -13.64 -6.86
N CYS A 162 7.96 -12.45 -6.30
CA CYS A 162 8.94 -11.36 -6.28
C CYS A 162 10.10 -11.64 -5.32
N ASN A 163 9.83 -12.24 -4.15
CA ASN A 163 10.89 -12.62 -3.20
C ASN A 163 11.82 -13.72 -3.72
N LEU A 164 11.36 -14.54 -4.67
CA LEU A 164 12.19 -15.57 -5.30
C LEU A 164 13.11 -14.99 -6.39
N ALA A 165 12.77 -13.81 -6.91
CA ALA A 165 13.55 -13.16 -7.94
C ALA A 165 14.76 -12.46 -7.30
N VAL A 166 15.96 -12.79 -7.77
CA VAL A 166 17.20 -12.21 -7.25
C VAL A 166 17.24 -10.73 -7.64
N VAL A 167 17.26 -9.84 -6.64
CA VAL A 167 17.58 -8.43 -6.86
C VAL A 167 19.05 -8.37 -7.27
N ASN A 168 19.30 -8.09 -8.55
CA ASN A 168 20.64 -7.86 -9.05
C ASN A 168 21.17 -6.57 -8.40
N LYS A 169 22.09 -6.70 -7.45
CA LYS A 169 22.67 -5.56 -6.70
C LYS A 169 23.67 -4.76 -7.52
N ASP A 170 24.04 -5.23 -8.71
CA ASP A 170 25.05 -4.58 -9.54
C ASP A 170 24.53 -3.27 -10.16
N SER A 171 23.21 -3.12 -10.31
CA SER A 171 22.55 -1.89 -10.75
C SER A 171 21.80 -1.21 -9.60
N THR A 172 22.20 0.01 -9.27
CA THR A 172 21.51 0.82 -8.26
C THR A 172 20.12 1.24 -8.70
N MET A 173 19.91 1.53 -10.00
CA MET A 173 18.63 2.02 -10.53
C MET A 173 17.62 0.88 -10.71
N VAL A 174 18.04 -0.25 -11.29
CA VAL A 174 17.16 -1.43 -11.44
C VAL A 174 16.80 -1.99 -10.08
N SER A 175 17.74 -2.02 -9.13
CA SER A 175 17.48 -2.39 -7.74
C SER A 175 16.42 -1.48 -7.11
N LEU A 176 16.55 -0.16 -7.24
CA LEU A 176 15.54 0.80 -6.74
C LEU A 176 14.15 0.51 -7.32
N ILE A 177 14.04 0.37 -8.64
CA ILE A 177 12.76 0.12 -9.35
C ILE A 177 12.12 -1.21 -8.89
N LYS A 178 12.92 -2.27 -8.77
CA LYS A 178 12.48 -3.58 -8.26
C LYS A 178 12.01 -3.50 -6.82
N GLU A 179 12.75 -2.80 -5.98
CA GLU A 179 12.45 -2.68 -4.55
C GLU A 179 11.18 -1.85 -4.30
N VAL A 180 10.93 -0.80 -5.10
CA VAL A 180 9.66 -0.07 -5.09
C VAL A 180 8.49 -0.97 -5.48
N GLN A 181 8.65 -1.79 -6.53
CA GLN A 181 7.66 -2.79 -6.92
C GLN A 181 7.39 -3.80 -5.80
N ILE A 182 8.43 -4.30 -5.14
CA ILE A 182 8.31 -5.29 -4.06
C ILE A 182 7.59 -4.71 -2.85
N VAL A 183 7.96 -3.49 -2.39
CA VAL A 183 7.34 -2.87 -1.21
C VAL A 183 5.87 -2.49 -1.42
N SER A 184 5.45 -2.30 -2.68
CA SER A 184 4.06 -1.98 -3.02
C SER A 184 3.08 -3.10 -2.65
N LEU A 185 3.50 -4.36 -2.80
CA LEU A 185 2.64 -5.52 -2.52
C LEU A 185 2.18 -5.57 -1.05
N PRO A 186 3.06 -5.54 -0.04
CA PRO A 186 2.61 -5.55 1.35
C PRO A 186 1.86 -4.28 1.76
N VAL A 187 2.09 -3.13 1.10
CA VAL A 187 1.25 -1.92 1.30
C VAL A 187 -0.18 -2.18 0.83
N LEU A 188 -0.37 -2.65 -0.40
CA LEU A 188 -1.69 -3.04 -0.91
C LEU A 188 -2.33 -4.14 -0.06
N GLY A 189 -1.53 -5.06 0.49
CA GLY A 189 -1.98 -6.06 1.45
C GLY A 189 -2.53 -5.45 2.73
N SER A 190 -1.87 -4.44 3.29
CA SER A 190 -2.36 -3.73 4.48
C SER A 190 -3.67 -2.99 4.22
N VAL A 191 -3.83 -2.41 3.02
CA VAL A 191 -5.08 -1.77 2.58
C VAL A 191 -6.19 -2.79 2.39
N LEU A 192 -5.93 -3.95 1.79
CA LEU A 192 -6.93 -5.02 1.70
C LEU A 192 -7.38 -5.55 3.07
N SER A 193 -6.45 -5.66 4.03
CA SER A 193 -6.77 -6.12 5.39
C SER A 193 -7.56 -5.10 6.22
N PHE A 194 -7.61 -3.84 5.81
CA PHE A 194 -8.40 -2.78 6.48
C PHE A 194 -9.91 -3.06 6.51
N HIS A 195 -10.45 -3.76 5.52
CA HIS A 195 -11.87 -4.09 5.50
C HIS A 195 -12.16 -5.48 6.10
N SER A 196 -11.17 -6.37 6.09
CA SER A 196 -11.33 -7.71 6.63
C SER A 196 -11.16 -7.68 8.15
N GLY A 197 -12.28 -7.54 8.87
CA GLY A 197 -12.37 -7.79 10.31
C GLY A 197 -11.49 -8.95 10.75
N SER A 198 -10.80 -8.80 11.88
CA SER A 198 -9.80 -9.76 12.37
C SER A 198 -10.44 -11.13 12.62
N LYS A 199 -10.50 -11.99 11.59
CA LYS A 199 -10.75 -13.43 11.76
C LYS A 199 -9.47 -14.14 12.16
N ALA A 200 -9.03 -13.87 13.39
CA ALA A 200 -8.19 -14.79 14.13
C ALA A 200 -9.11 -15.78 14.86
N GLY A 201 -9.28 -16.98 14.27
CA GLY A 201 -9.86 -18.15 14.95
C GLY A 201 -11.32 -18.44 14.64
N SER A 202 -11.56 -19.67 14.16
CA SER A 202 -12.81 -20.44 14.17
C SER A 202 -14.10 -19.73 14.59
N GLN A 203 -15.06 -19.66 13.68
CA GLN A 203 -16.49 -19.47 13.99
C GLN A 203 -16.96 -20.47 15.08
N PRO A 204 -17.57 -20.02 16.19
CA PRO A 204 -18.46 -20.86 16.97
C PRO A 204 -19.91 -20.70 16.47
N ARG A 205 -20.65 -21.81 16.43
CA ARG A 205 -22.04 -21.89 15.94
C ARG A 205 -23.08 -21.23 16.86
N ASP A 206 -22.71 -20.59 17.96
CA ASP A 206 -23.66 -20.04 18.94
C ASP A 206 -23.37 -18.57 19.26
N TRP A 207 -24.04 -17.68 18.50
CA TRP A 207 -23.98 -16.22 18.62
C TRP A 207 -24.81 -15.65 19.80
N SER A 208 -25.47 -16.50 20.59
CA SER A 208 -26.40 -16.08 21.66
C SER A 208 -25.75 -15.74 23.00
N LEU A 209 -24.45 -15.99 23.20
CA LEU A 209 -23.81 -15.88 24.52
C LEU A 209 -22.81 -14.72 24.71
N MET A 210 -22.60 -13.86 23.70
CA MET A 210 -21.56 -12.82 23.76
C MET A 210 -22.04 -11.40 24.09
N GLN A 211 -23.23 -11.24 24.69
CA GLN A 211 -23.77 -9.91 25.04
C GLN A 211 -23.12 -9.23 26.28
N HIS A 212 -22.10 -9.82 26.92
CA HIS A 212 -21.59 -9.33 28.21
C HIS A 212 -20.09 -9.05 28.33
N LYS A 213 -19.33 -8.95 27.23
CA LYS A 213 -17.95 -8.46 27.31
C LYS A 213 -17.85 -7.07 26.70
N ARG A 214 -17.79 -6.05 27.56
CA ARG A 214 -17.43 -4.68 27.16
C ARG A 214 -16.03 -4.69 26.52
N PRO A 215 -15.82 -3.99 25.38
CA PRO A 215 -14.48 -3.82 24.85
C PRO A 215 -13.69 -2.92 25.80
N SER A 216 -12.60 -3.47 26.33
CA SER A 216 -11.53 -2.69 26.95
C SER A 216 -10.92 -1.78 25.87
N HIS A 217 -10.70 -0.50 26.20
CA HIS A 217 -10.11 0.51 25.34
C HIS A 217 -8.94 -0.06 24.53
N ARG A 218 -9.20 -0.28 23.25
CA ARG A 218 -8.25 -0.75 22.25
C ARG A 218 -8.42 0.21 21.10
N GLY A 219 -7.33 0.85 20.70
CA GLY A 219 -7.31 2.04 19.85
C GLY A 219 -8.23 1.97 18.64
N ASP A 220 -8.72 3.14 18.27
CA ASP A 220 -9.65 3.44 17.17
C ASP A 220 -9.10 2.93 15.83
N SER A 221 -9.21 1.63 15.56
CA SER A 221 -8.96 1.05 14.25
C SER A 221 -10.28 0.98 13.51
N GLU A 222 -10.37 1.51 12.29
CA GLU A 222 -11.61 1.51 11.51
C GLU A 222 -12.11 0.08 11.20
N ILE A 223 -11.24 -0.93 11.24
CA ILE A 223 -11.61 -2.35 11.21
C ILE A 223 -12.60 -2.67 12.35
N ALA A 224 -12.31 -2.18 13.56
CA ALA A 224 -13.18 -2.34 14.72
C ALA A 224 -14.47 -1.52 14.57
N ALA A 225 -14.44 -0.43 13.79
CA ALA A 225 -15.63 0.37 13.49
C ALA A 225 -16.60 -0.37 12.56
N ILE A 226 -16.11 -1.06 11.51
CA ILE A 226 -16.95 -1.90 10.65
C ILE A 226 -17.61 -3.03 11.46
N GLU A 227 -16.84 -3.76 12.25
CA GLU A 227 -17.38 -4.84 13.11
C GLU A 227 -18.42 -4.30 14.11
N GLN A 228 -18.19 -3.10 14.65
CA GLN A 228 -19.14 -2.47 15.56
C GLN A 228 -20.43 -2.03 14.85
N ILE A 229 -20.33 -1.52 13.62
CA ILE A 229 -21.52 -1.20 12.79
C ILE A 229 -22.33 -2.47 12.55
N GLU A 230 -21.70 -3.60 12.22
CA GLU A 230 -22.41 -4.86 12.00
C GLU A 230 -23.19 -5.32 13.24
N ILE A 231 -22.57 -5.24 14.42
CA ILE A 231 -23.22 -5.57 15.70
C ILE A 231 -24.41 -4.65 15.95
N GLU A 232 -24.25 -3.34 15.72
CA GLU A 232 -25.31 -2.37 15.97
C GLU A 232 -26.46 -2.47 14.95
N LEU A 233 -26.17 -2.81 13.69
CA LEU A 233 -27.18 -3.12 12.66
C LEU A 233 -28.05 -4.32 13.06
N HIS A 234 -27.44 -5.37 13.62
CA HIS A 234 -28.19 -6.51 14.16
C HIS A 234 -29.08 -6.14 15.35
N LEU A 235 -28.67 -5.15 16.15
CA LEU A 235 -29.45 -4.66 17.31
C LEU A 235 -30.48 -3.58 16.94
N LEU A 236 -30.42 -3.04 15.71
CA LEU A 236 -31.27 -1.95 15.26
C LEU A 236 -32.76 -2.36 15.20
N ASN A 237 -33.05 -3.65 15.07
CA ASN A 237 -34.41 -4.18 15.04
C ASN A 237 -35.18 -4.05 16.37
N ASN A 238 -34.51 -3.66 17.46
CA ASN A 238 -35.07 -3.59 18.82
C ASN A 238 -35.44 -2.15 19.25
N ASN A 239 -35.98 -1.31 18.36
CA ASN A 239 -36.44 0.07 18.65
C ASN A 239 -35.36 1.08 19.09
N LYS A 240 -34.09 0.89 18.69
CA LYS A 240 -33.03 1.89 18.91
C LYS A 240 -33.02 2.95 17.80
N SER A 241 -32.64 4.18 18.15
CA SER A 241 -32.42 5.24 17.15
C SER A 241 -31.25 4.85 16.24
N ASN A 242 -31.47 4.86 14.92
CA ASN A 242 -30.45 4.59 13.91
C ASN A 242 -29.39 5.70 13.78
N LYS A 243 -29.54 6.82 14.51
CA LYS A 243 -28.65 7.99 14.42
C LYS A 243 -27.19 7.66 14.74
N ASP A 244 -26.94 6.82 15.73
CA ASP A 244 -25.57 6.48 16.13
C ASP A 244 -24.91 5.54 15.10
N VAL A 245 -25.67 4.60 14.54
CA VAL A 245 -25.24 3.73 13.44
C VAL A 245 -24.91 4.56 12.21
N LEU A 246 -25.78 5.50 11.84
CA LEU A 246 -25.58 6.42 10.72
C LEU A 246 -24.32 7.26 10.87
N LYS A 247 -24.05 7.80 12.07
CA LYS A 247 -22.83 8.59 12.32
C LYS A 247 -21.57 7.75 12.10
N LYS A 248 -21.55 6.50 12.57
CA LYS A 248 -20.42 5.59 12.38
C LYS A 248 -20.26 5.19 10.92
N LEU A 249 -21.38 4.91 10.26
CA LEU A 249 -21.41 4.56 8.84
C LEU A 249 -20.80 5.68 7.98
N VAL A 250 -21.18 6.94 8.22
CA VAL A 250 -20.62 8.12 7.54
C VAL A 250 -19.12 8.26 7.80
N ALA A 251 -18.65 8.00 9.02
CA ALA A 251 -17.23 8.04 9.34
C ALA A 251 -16.44 6.97 8.57
N VAL A 252 -16.95 5.74 8.52
CA VAL A 252 -16.33 4.65 7.75
C VAL A 252 -16.37 4.93 6.24
N ASP A 253 -17.49 5.43 5.70
CA ASP A 253 -17.61 5.81 4.29
C ASP A 253 -16.56 6.86 3.90
N SER A 254 -16.32 7.85 4.77
CA SER A 254 -15.30 8.88 4.56
C SER A 254 -13.88 8.29 4.52
N SER A 255 -13.54 7.36 5.42
CA SER A 255 -12.24 6.68 5.42
C SER A 255 -12.06 5.76 4.19
N ILE A 256 -13.14 5.09 3.76
CA ILE A 256 -13.14 4.27 2.54
C ILE A 256 -12.94 5.16 1.30
N GLU A 257 -13.55 6.33 1.26
CA GLU A 257 -13.40 7.29 0.16
C GLU A 257 -11.97 7.79 0.05
N GLU A 258 -11.36 8.21 1.16
CA GLU A 258 -9.95 8.63 1.19
C GLU A 258 -9.03 7.54 0.63
N LEU A 259 -9.23 6.29 1.06
CA LEU A 259 -8.46 5.15 0.54
C LEU A 259 -8.71 4.90 -0.95
N ALA A 260 -9.96 5.00 -1.41
CA ALA A 260 -10.30 4.81 -2.82
C ALA A 260 -9.67 5.88 -3.72
N GLU A 261 -9.67 7.14 -3.29
CA GLU A 261 -9.05 8.26 -4.01
C GLU A 261 -7.54 8.06 -4.13
N VAL A 262 -6.85 7.75 -3.03
CA VAL A 262 -5.40 7.53 -3.06
C VAL A 262 -5.05 6.27 -3.87
N LEU A 263 -5.84 5.19 -3.78
CA LEU A 263 -5.66 3.99 -4.63
C LEU A 263 -5.76 4.33 -6.11
N GLU A 264 -6.70 5.17 -6.51
CA GLU A 264 -6.85 5.61 -7.90
C GLU A 264 -5.64 6.45 -8.37
N ILE A 265 -5.06 7.26 -7.49
CA ILE A 265 -3.81 7.98 -7.80
C ILE A 265 -2.65 6.99 -7.98
N VAL A 266 -2.47 6.06 -7.05
CA VAL A 266 -1.41 5.03 -7.11
C VAL A 266 -1.57 4.16 -8.36
N PHE A 267 -2.79 3.77 -8.72
CA PHE A 267 -3.09 3.03 -9.94
C PHE A 267 -2.60 3.75 -11.20
N ARG A 268 -2.86 5.05 -11.30
CA ARG A 268 -2.40 5.90 -12.41
C ARG A 268 -0.88 6.05 -12.42
N LEU A 269 -0.26 6.22 -11.26
CA LEU A 269 1.20 6.32 -11.13
C LEU A 269 1.91 5.02 -11.51
N LEU A 270 1.35 3.86 -11.16
CA LEU A 270 1.86 2.55 -11.57
C LEU A 270 1.85 2.39 -13.10
N LEU A 271 0.74 2.76 -13.73
CA LEU A 271 0.61 2.73 -15.19
C LEU A 271 1.63 3.69 -15.83
N LYS A 272 1.75 4.91 -15.29
CA LYS A 272 2.74 5.91 -15.75
C LYS A 272 4.16 5.37 -15.64
N THR A 273 4.52 4.81 -14.50
CA THR A 273 5.84 4.19 -14.25
C THR A 273 6.14 3.11 -15.28
N ARG A 274 5.19 2.19 -15.53
CA ARG A 274 5.36 1.13 -16.54
C ARG A 274 5.56 1.70 -17.95
N VAL A 275 4.78 2.72 -18.33
CA VAL A 275 4.93 3.39 -19.64
C VAL A 275 6.29 4.10 -19.74
N SER A 276 6.72 4.80 -18.70
CA SER A 276 8.05 5.43 -18.64
C SER A 276 9.16 4.40 -18.83
N LEU A 277 9.10 3.26 -18.14
CA LEU A 277 10.06 2.17 -18.30
C LEU A 277 10.07 1.63 -19.74
N LEU A 278 8.90 1.34 -20.32
CA LEU A 278 8.79 0.89 -21.71
C LEU A 278 9.39 1.89 -22.71
N ASN A 279 9.19 3.19 -22.49
CA ASN A 279 9.74 4.22 -23.36
C ASN A 279 11.27 4.28 -23.26
N ILE A 280 11.82 4.21 -22.04
CA ILE A 280 13.27 4.21 -21.79
C ILE A 280 13.94 2.98 -22.43
N LEU A 281 13.25 1.83 -22.41
CA LEU A 281 13.75 0.56 -22.92
C LEU A 281 13.61 0.40 -24.43
N ASN A 282 12.72 1.16 -25.08
CA ASN A 282 12.54 1.12 -26.53
C ASN A 282 13.42 2.12 -27.29
N HIS A 283 13.97 3.13 -26.61
CA HIS A 283 14.89 4.13 -27.17
C HIS A 283 16.36 3.85 -26.81
#